data_AF-A0A523ZJ67-F1
#
_entry.id   AF-A0A523ZJ67-F1
#
_cell.length_a   1.000
_cell.length_b   1.000
_cell.length_c   1.000
_cell.angle_alpha   90.00
_cell.angle_beta   90.00
_cell.angle_gamma   90.00
#
_symmetry.space_group_name_H-M   'P 1'
#
loop_
_entity.id
_entity.type
_entity.pdbx_description
1 polymer ?
#
loop_
_entity_poly.entity_id
_entity_poly.type
_entity_poly.pdbx_seq_one_letter_code
_entity_poly.pdbx_strand_id
1 'polypeptide(L)'
;MDHNKIKELISPYHDGELNEEERKQVEEHLRECPECRKEFEEMGKFEEVMSKMQLKEPPKEAWKMYWSSVYNRLERRIGWILFSIGTIILLFFGGYKLVEGLIQAPDIPLLFKIAILSVLGGVVVLLVSLVREQLFVRKRERYKEVEK
;
A
#
# COMPACT_ATOMS: atom_id res chain seq x y z
N MET A 1 -14.48 -48.19 14.78
CA MET A 1 -13.66 -47.06 14.29
C MET A 1 -12.87 -46.47 15.45
N ASP A 2 -11.69 -45.92 15.19
CA ASP A 2 -10.86 -45.29 16.22
C ASP A 2 -11.46 -43.93 16.63
N HIS A 3 -11.80 -43.78 17.90
CA HIS A 3 -12.36 -42.54 18.46
C HIS A 3 -11.42 -41.34 18.24
N ASN A 4 -10.10 -41.54 18.31
CA ASN A 4 -9.14 -40.46 18.12
C ASN A 4 -9.19 -39.90 16.69
N LYS A 5 -9.31 -40.79 15.71
CA LYS A 5 -9.44 -40.40 14.30
C LYS A 5 -10.71 -39.58 14.06
N ILE A 6 -11.81 -39.94 14.71
CA ILE A 6 -13.07 -39.18 14.55
C ILE A 6 -12.97 -37.81 15.20
N LYS A 7 -12.31 -37.69 16.36
CA LYS A 7 -12.08 -36.39 17.01
C LYS A 7 -11.28 -35.42 16.13
N GLU A 8 -10.27 -35.91 15.43
CA GLU A 8 -9.51 -35.11 14.46
C GLU A 8 -10.37 -34.62 13.28
N LEU A 9 -11.41 -35.37 12.91
CA LEU A 9 -12.31 -35.03 11.81
C LEU A 9 -13.49 -34.13 12.22
N ILE A 10 -13.72 -33.88 13.52
CA ILE A 10 -14.82 -33.03 14.00
C ILE A 10 -14.64 -31.57 13.55
N SER A 11 -13.43 -31.01 13.62
CA SER A 11 -13.18 -29.62 13.21
C SER A 11 -13.35 -29.43 11.69
N PRO A 12 -12.70 -30.23 10.82
CA PRO A 12 -12.93 -30.14 9.38
C PRO A 12 -14.38 -30.40 8.96
N TYR A 13 -15.13 -31.19 9.74
CA TYR A 13 -16.56 -31.39 9.50
C TYR A 13 -17.35 -30.08 9.69
N HIS A 14 -17.10 -29.33 10.77
CA HIS A 14 -17.75 -28.03 11.02
C HIS A 14 -17.36 -26.99 9.97
N ASP A 15 -16.10 -27.01 9.52
CA ASP A 15 -15.60 -26.13 8.46
C ASP A 15 -16.07 -26.53 7.04
N GLY A 16 -16.69 -27.71 6.89
CA GLY A 16 -17.17 -28.23 5.60
C GLY A 16 -16.07 -28.71 4.66
N GLU A 17 -14.90 -29.06 5.19
CA GLU A 17 -13.70 -29.43 4.42
C GLU A 17 -13.58 -30.94 4.16
N LEU A 18 -14.44 -31.77 4.76
CA LEU A 18 -14.41 -33.22 4.57
C LEU A 18 -14.96 -33.68 3.22
N ASN A 19 -14.39 -34.76 2.69
CA ASN A 19 -14.96 -35.46 1.54
C ASN A 19 -16.19 -36.32 1.94
N GLU A 20 -16.96 -36.78 0.96
CA GLU A 20 -18.20 -37.56 1.17
C GLU A 20 -17.99 -38.86 1.95
N GLU A 21 -16.82 -39.50 1.83
CA GLU A 21 -16.51 -40.73 2.55
C GLU A 21 -16.22 -40.42 4.03
N GLU A 22 -15.35 -39.46 4.31
CA GLU A 22 -15.00 -39.00 5.66
C GLU A 22 -16.22 -38.46 6.41
N ARG A 23 -17.06 -37.69 5.72
CA ARG A 23 -18.30 -37.18 6.28
C ARG A 23 -19.21 -38.30 6.73
N LYS A 24 -19.41 -39.34 5.91
CA LYS A 24 -20.21 -40.52 6.30
C LYS A 24 -19.61 -41.25 7.49
N GLN A 25 -18.27 -41.38 7.55
CA GLN A 25 -17.58 -42.00 8.68
C GLN A 25 -17.84 -41.24 9.99
N VAL A 26 -17.76 -39.91 9.96
CA VAL A 26 -18.08 -39.05 11.11
C VAL A 26 -19.56 -39.18 11.49
N GLU A 27 -20.48 -39.07 10.54
CA GLU A 27 -21.92 -39.17 10.81
C GLU A 27 -22.34 -40.53 11.39
N GLU A 28 -21.77 -41.63 10.89
CA GLU A 28 -22.00 -42.98 11.40
C GLU A 28 -21.47 -43.11 12.84
N HIS A 29 -20.25 -42.63 13.10
CA HIS A 29 -19.67 -42.68 14.44
C HIS A 29 -20.42 -41.81 15.46
N LEU A 30 -20.89 -40.62 15.06
CA LEU A 30 -21.67 -39.73 15.93
C LEU A 30 -23.02 -40.36 16.34
N ARG A 31 -23.56 -41.32 15.57
CA ARG A 31 -24.77 -42.07 15.93
C ARG A 31 -24.49 -43.11 17.03
N GLU A 32 -23.30 -43.70 17.02
CA GLU A 32 -22.93 -44.80 17.92
C GLU A 32 -22.21 -44.32 19.19
N CYS A 33 -21.41 -43.25 19.11
CA CYS A 33 -20.59 -42.78 20.21
C CYS A 33 -21.15 -41.49 20.87
N PRO A 34 -21.61 -41.57 22.13
CA PRO A 34 -22.11 -40.39 22.85
C PRO A 34 -21.00 -39.40 23.24
N GLU A 35 -19.75 -39.85 23.40
CA GLU A 35 -18.61 -38.98 23.73
C GLU A 35 -18.28 -38.04 22.56
N CYS A 36 -18.06 -38.59 21.36
CA CYS A 36 -17.78 -37.80 20.17
C CYS A 36 -18.96 -36.89 19.79
N ARG A 37 -20.20 -37.32 20.05
CA ARG A 37 -21.39 -36.47 19.89
C ARG A 37 -21.35 -35.24 20.80
N LYS A 38 -20.98 -35.44 22.07
CA LYS A 38 -20.84 -34.33 23.02
C LYS A 38 -19.78 -33.33 22.57
N GLU A 39 -18.64 -33.82 22.12
CA GLU A 39 -17.52 -32.99 21.63
C GLU A 39 -17.92 -32.18 20.38
N PHE A 40 -18.62 -32.83 19.43
CA PHE A 40 -19.20 -32.16 18.26
C PHE A 40 -20.18 -31.03 18.63
N GLU A 41 -21.06 -31.27 19.60
CA GLU A 41 -22.03 -30.27 20.09
C GLU A 41 -21.36 -29.11 20.86
N GLU A 42 -20.31 -29.39 21.64
CA GLU A 42 -19.55 -28.36 22.36
C GLU A 42 -18.84 -27.40 21.39
N MET A 43 -18.26 -27.92 20.31
CA MET A 43 -17.65 -27.10 19.26
C MET A 43 -18.68 -26.22 18.54
N GLY A 44 -19.84 -26.77 18.18
CA GLY A 44 -20.91 -25.98 17.54
C GLY A 44 -21.45 -24.85 18.44
N LYS A 45 -21.52 -25.07 19.76
CA LYS A 45 -21.89 -24.00 20.72
C LYS A 45 -20.84 -22.89 20.76
N PHE A 46 -19.56 -23.23 20.67
CA PHE A 46 -18.48 -22.24 20.65
C PHE A 46 -18.58 -21.35 19.40
N GLU A 47 -18.81 -21.93 18.23
CA GLU A 47 -19.04 -21.18 16.99
C GLU A 47 -20.27 -20.27 17.07
N GLU A 48 -21.35 -20.74 17.68
CA GLU A 48 -22.55 -19.93 17.89
C GLU A 48 -22.26 -18.71 18.78
N VAL A 49 -21.43 -18.86 19.82
CA VAL A 49 -21.02 -17.74 20.68
C VAL A 49 -20.10 -16.78 19.92
N MET A 50 -19.13 -17.30 19.16
CA MET A 50 -18.19 -16.50 18.38
C MET A 50 -18.88 -15.73 17.26
N SER A 51 -19.87 -16.32 16.59
CA SER A 51 -20.66 -15.62 15.56
C SER A 51 -21.55 -14.50 16.12
N LYS A 52 -21.97 -14.62 17.39
CA LYS A 52 -22.68 -13.54 18.11
C LYS A 52 -21.76 -12.40 18.56
N MET A 53 -20.44 -12.61 18.62
CA MET A 53 -19.48 -11.53 18.80
C MET A 53 -19.38 -10.71 17.51
N GLN A 54 -20.23 -9.68 17.41
CA GLN A 54 -20.09 -8.70 16.34
C GLN A 54 -18.76 -7.95 16.48
N LEU A 55 -17.82 -8.25 15.59
CA LEU A 55 -16.66 -7.39 15.38
C LEU A 55 -17.18 -6.01 14.95
N LYS A 56 -16.91 -5.01 15.79
CA LYS A 56 -17.39 -3.65 15.56
C LYS A 56 -16.72 -3.12 14.29
N GLU A 57 -17.49 -2.96 13.22
CA GLU A 57 -16.98 -2.36 11.99
C GLU A 57 -16.43 -0.96 12.29
N PRO A 58 -15.24 -0.61 11.77
CA PRO A 58 -14.69 0.71 11.99
C PRO A 58 -15.63 1.78 11.43
N PRO A 59 -15.84 2.89 12.15
CA PRO A 59 -16.75 3.95 11.74
C PRO A 59 -16.30 4.58 10.41
N LYS A 60 -17.24 5.03 9.59
CA LYS A 60 -16.98 5.60 8.25
C LYS A 60 -16.02 6.79 8.29
N GLU A 61 -15.97 7.51 9.40
CA GLU A 61 -15.06 8.61 9.68
C GLU A 61 -13.59 8.15 9.73
N ALA A 62 -13.33 6.97 10.32
CA ALA A 62 -12.00 6.37 10.34
C ALA A 62 -11.53 6.05 8.92
N TRP A 63 -12.45 5.63 8.04
CA TRP A 63 -12.12 5.39 6.64
C TRP A 63 -11.73 6.66 5.90
N LYS A 64 -12.50 7.75 6.06
CA LYS A 64 -12.16 9.07 5.48
C LYS A 64 -10.80 9.58 5.96
N MET A 65 -10.49 9.38 7.24
CA MET A 65 -9.23 9.85 7.82
C MET A 65 -8.02 9.07 7.27
N TYR A 66 -8.17 7.76 7.11
CA TYR A 66 -7.16 6.91 6.45
C TYR A 66 -6.91 7.35 5.01
N TRP A 67 -7.96 7.44 4.19
CA TRP A 67 -7.84 7.79 2.77
C TRP A 67 -7.24 9.19 2.57
N SER A 68 -7.69 10.21 3.32
CA SER A 68 -7.17 11.57 3.20
C SER A 68 -5.69 11.71 3.60
N SER A 69 -5.21 10.87 4.52
CA SER A 69 -3.83 10.93 5.01
C SER A 69 -2.84 10.19 4.12
N VAL A 70 -3.29 9.13 3.44
CA VAL A 70 -2.48 8.28 2.55
C VAL A 70 -2.46 8.85 1.14
N TYR A 71 -3.63 9.16 0.55
CA TYR A 71 -3.72 9.58 -0.86
C TYR A 71 -3.03 10.93 -1.11
N ASN A 72 -3.33 11.95 -0.30
CA ASN A 72 -2.73 13.29 -0.44
C ASN A 72 -1.20 13.30 -0.23
N ARG A 73 -0.67 12.31 0.51
CA ARG A 73 0.76 12.21 0.80
C ARG A 73 1.51 11.50 -0.33
N LEU A 74 0.86 10.53 -0.96
CA LEU A 74 1.43 9.74 -2.04
C LEU A 74 1.40 10.50 -3.37
N GLU A 75 0.27 11.12 -3.72
CA GLU A 75 0.10 11.88 -4.96
C GLU A 75 1.15 13.00 -5.07
N ARG A 76 1.36 13.75 -3.98
CA ARG A 76 2.38 14.81 -3.96
C ARG A 76 3.79 14.26 -4.11
N ARG A 77 4.14 13.15 -3.46
CA ARG A 77 5.49 12.55 -3.57
C ARG A 77 5.75 12.03 -4.98
N ILE A 78 4.78 11.31 -5.54
CA ILE A 78 4.86 10.75 -6.90
C ILE A 78 4.93 11.87 -7.92
N GLY A 79 4.11 12.92 -7.77
CA GLY A 79 4.14 14.10 -8.64
C GLY A 79 5.52 14.77 -8.67
N TRP A 80 6.19 14.90 -7.51
CA TRP A 80 7.55 15.46 -7.46
C TRP A 80 8.61 14.56 -8.10
N ILE A 81 8.49 13.25 -7.91
CA ILE A 81 9.40 12.28 -8.53
C ILE A 81 9.25 12.38 -10.05
N LEU A 82 8.04 12.32 -10.59
CA LEU A 82 7.76 12.43 -12.02
C LEU A 82 8.20 13.79 -12.59
N PHE A 83 7.93 14.90 -11.89
CA PHE A 83 8.36 16.23 -12.31
C PHE A 83 9.88 16.35 -12.39
N SER A 84 10.59 15.84 -11.37
CA SER A 84 12.05 15.86 -11.34
C SER A 84 12.66 15.03 -12.48
N ILE A 85 12.12 13.82 -12.71
CA ILE A 85 12.55 12.95 -13.80
C ILE A 85 12.30 13.62 -15.16
N GLY A 86 11.11 14.16 -15.39
CA GLY A 86 10.78 14.85 -16.64
C GLY A 86 11.69 16.06 -16.88
N THR A 87 11.99 16.81 -15.84
CA THR A 87 12.91 17.95 -15.90
C THR A 87 14.34 17.52 -16.26
N ILE A 88 14.84 16.44 -15.66
CA ILE A 88 16.16 15.87 -15.98
C ILE A 88 16.23 15.44 -17.44
N ILE A 89 15.20 14.75 -17.94
CA ILE A 89 15.13 14.29 -19.34
C ILE A 89 15.13 15.49 -20.29
N LEU A 90 14.32 16.53 -20.02
CA LEU A 90 14.28 17.73 -20.85
C LEU A 90 15.60 18.48 -20.87
N LEU A 91 16.28 18.59 -19.72
CA LEU A 91 17.62 19.19 -19.65
C LEU A 91 18.65 18.39 -20.44
N PHE A 92 18.61 17.07 -20.34
CA PHE A 92 19.55 16.20 -21.05
C PHE A 92 19.32 16.24 -22.56
N PHE A 93 18.05 16.13 -22.99
CA PHE A 93 17.68 16.20 -24.40
C PHE A 93 17.94 17.59 -25.01
N GLY A 94 17.57 18.65 -24.28
CA GLY A 94 17.86 20.03 -24.67
C GLY A 94 19.36 20.31 -24.76
N GLY A 95 20.13 19.82 -23.78
CA GLY A 95 21.59 19.88 -23.79
C GLY A 95 22.18 19.13 -24.98
N TYR A 96 21.72 17.92 -25.27
CA TYR A 96 22.15 17.14 -26.44
C TYR A 96 21.86 17.87 -27.75
N LYS A 97 20.65 18.41 -27.92
CA LYS A 97 20.26 19.17 -29.12
C LYS A 97 21.04 20.47 -29.27
N LEU A 98 21.34 21.15 -28.16
CA LEU A 98 22.22 22.31 -28.18
C LEU A 98 23.63 21.91 -28.59
N VAL A 99 24.21 20.85 -28.03
CA VAL A 99 25.55 20.36 -28.42
C VAL A 99 25.59 19.99 -29.91
N GLU A 100 24.58 19.29 -30.43
CA GLU A 100 24.44 18.98 -31.86
C GLU A 100 24.44 20.25 -32.73
N GLY A 101 23.59 21.24 -32.39
CA GLY A 101 23.52 22.52 -33.11
C GLY A 101 24.78 23.37 -32.96
N LEU A 102 25.49 23.25 -31.84
CA LEU A 102 26.70 24.01 -31.54
C LEU A 102 27.96 23.40 -32.15
N ILE A 103 27.99 22.10 -32.43
CA ILE A 103 29.06 21.44 -33.20
C ILE A 103 28.93 21.81 -34.68
N GLN A 104 27.71 22.05 -35.17
CA GLN A 104 27.47 22.46 -36.56
C GLN A 104 27.61 23.98 -36.79
N ALA A 105 27.62 24.81 -35.74
CA ALA A 105 27.76 26.26 -35.83
C ALA A 105 29.21 26.72 -35.53
N PRO A 106 29.98 27.14 -36.54
CA PRO A 106 31.41 27.47 -36.39
C PRO A 106 31.69 28.80 -35.65
N ASP A 107 30.71 29.69 -35.49
CA ASP A 107 30.97 31.09 -35.10
C ASP A 107 30.63 31.46 -33.63
N ILE A 108 30.24 30.50 -32.79
CA ILE A 108 29.87 30.77 -31.39
C ILE A 108 31.04 30.41 -30.45
N PRO A 109 31.58 31.36 -29.66
CA PRO A 109 32.63 31.08 -28.70
C PRO A 109 32.17 30.08 -27.61
N LEU A 110 33.03 29.13 -27.28
CA LEU A 110 32.75 28.02 -26.34
C LEU A 110 32.24 28.50 -24.96
N LEU A 111 32.70 29.66 -24.51
CA LEU A 111 32.33 30.26 -23.23
C LEU A 111 30.82 30.57 -23.13
N PHE A 112 30.22 31.13 -24.19
CA PHE A 112 28.80 31.46 -24.21
C PHE A 112 27.91 30.22 -24.16
N LYS A 113 28.39 29.11 -24.74
CA LYS A 113 27.71 27.80 -24.73
C LYS A 113 27.60 27.26 -23.31
N ILE A 114 28.71 27.31 -22.57
CA ILE A 114 28.78 26.86 -21.18
C ILE A 114 27.95 27.78 -20.27
N ALA A 115 28.05 29.09 -20.46
CA ALA A 115 27.31 30.07 -19.67
C ALA A 115 25.78 29.86 -19.75
N ILE A 116 25.23 29.67 -20.95
CA ILE A 116 23.79 29.47 -21.14
C ILE A 116 23.31 28.15 -20.50
N LEU A 117 24.09 27.07 -20.64
CA LEU A 117 23.76 25.78 -20.04
C LEU A 117 23.82 25.82 -18.50
N SER A 118 24.83 26.48 -17.93
CA SER A 118 24.96 26.65 -16.49
C SER A 118 23.83 27.50 -15.92
N VAL A 119 23.40 28.55 -16.63
CA VAL A 119 22.28 29.40 -16.21
C VAL A 119 20.95 28.64 -16.26
N LEU A 120 20.67 27.90 -17.34
CA LEU A 120 19.46 27.09 -17.45
C LEU A 120 19.40 25.99 -16.38
N GLY A 121 20.50 25.27 -16.17
CA GLY A 121 20.61 24.26 -15.12
C GLY A 121 20.42 24.87 -13.72
N GLY A 122 21.06 26.01 -13.45
CA GLY A 122 20.94 26.73 -12.17
C GLY A 122 19.50 27.19 -11.88
N VAL A 123 18.81 27.74 -12.88
CA VAL A 123 17.39 28.15 -12.73
C VAL A 123 16.51 26.94 -12.42
N VAL A 124 16.73 25.81 -13.08
CA VAL A 124 15.98 24.58 -12.80
C VAL A 124 16.24 24.08 -11.39
N VAL A 125 17.50 24.02 -10.95
CA VAL A 125 17.86 23.60 -9.58
C VAL A 125 17.25 24.53 -8.54
N LEU A 126 17.29 25.85 -8.78
CA LEU A 126 16.68 26.84 -7.89
C LEU A 126 15.16 26.71 -7.83
N LEU A 127 14.48 26.50 -8.96
CA LEU A 127 13.03 26.28 -8.98
C LEU A 127 12.65 25.01 -8.22
N VAL A 128 13.38 23.90 -8.44
CA VAL A 128 13.16 22.66 -7.70
C VAL A 128 13.43 22.85 -6.20
N SER A 129 14.47 23.58 -5.83
CA SER A 129 14.82 23.87 -4.44
C SER A 129 13.78 24.75 -3.75
N LEU A 130 13.37 25.85 -4.38
CA LEU A 130 12.38 26.78 -3.83
C LEU A 130 11.02 26.10 -3.65
N VAL A 131 10.60 25.27 -4.60
CA VAL A 131 9.32 24.57 -4.44
C VAL A 131 9.41 23.49 -3.36
N ARG A 132 10.55 22.79 -3.26
CA ARG A 132 10.79 21.84 -2.15
C ARG A 132 10.73 22.53 -0.79
N GLU A 133 11.35 23.70 -0.67
CA GLU A 133 11.43 24.48 0.57
C GLU A 133 10.06 25.03 1.00
N GLN A 134 9.36 25.73 0.10
CA GLN A 134 8.00 26.26 0.33
C GLN A 134 7.03 25.17 0.81
N LEU A 135 7.13 23.97 0.26
CA LEU A 135 6.26 22.85 0.63
C LEU A 135 6.66 22.17 1.94
N PHE A 136 7.94 22.20 2.32
CA PHE A 136 8.41 21.67 3.60
C PHE A 136 8.05 22.62 4.76
N VAL A 137 8.17 23.92 4.55
CA VAL A 137 7.77 24.96 5.52
C VAL A 137 6.27 24.90 5.80
N ARG A 138 5.43 24.79 4.75
CA ARG A 138 3.97 24.67 4.91
C ARG A 138 3.53 23.40 5.67
N LYS A 139 4.38 22.36 5.71
CA LYS A 139 4.13 21.17 6.54
C LYS A 139 4.47 21.40 8.01
N ARG A 140 5.45 22.24 8.36
CA ARG A 140 5.82 22.52 9.76
C ARG A 140 4.85 23.48 10.45
N GLU A 141 4.26 24.43 9.73
CA GLU A 141 3.28 25.35 10.33
C GLU A 141 2.00 24.64 10.78
N ARG A 142 1.54 23.61 10.04
CA ARG A 142 0.32 22.84 10.39
C ARG A 142 0.44 22.01 11.68
N TYR A 143 1.63 21.83 12.24
CA TYR A 143 1.81 21.14 13.52
C TYR A 143 2.04 22.12 14.70
N LYS A 144 2.18 23.42 14.45
CA LYS A 144 2.26 24.43 15.51
C LYS A 144 0.89 24.77 16.11
N GLU A 145 -0.22 24.41 15.46
CA GLU A 145 -1.57 24.67 15.97
C GLU A 145 -2.11 23.58 16.91
N VAL A 146 -1.36 22.49 17.15
CA VAL A 146 -1.79 21.38 18.03
C VAL A 146 -1.13 21.44 19.41
N GLU A 147 -0.24 22.41 19.65
CA GLU A 147 0.25 22.76 20.99
C GLU A 147 -0.30 24.12 21.40
N LYS A 148 -1.55 24.15 21.86
CA LYS A 148 -2.05 25.02 22.93
C LYS A 148 -3.45 24.61 23.37
#